data_AF-A0A2Z6UMZ4-F1
#
_entry.id   AF-A0A2Z6UMZ4-F1
#
_cell.length_a   1.000
_cell.length_b   1.000
_cell.length_c   1.000
_cell.angle_alpha   90.00
_cell.angle_beta   90.00
_cell.angle_gamma   90.00
#
_symmetry.space_group_name_H-M   'P 1'
#
loop_
_entity.id
_entity.type
_entity.pdbx_description
1 polymer ?
#
loop_
_entity_poly.entity_id
_entity_poly.type
_entity_poly.pdbx_seq_one_letter_code
_entity_poly.pdbx_strand_id
1 'polypeptide(L)'
;MAIKAISLWQPWASLVANGLKLYETRGWPTKYRGVLAIHAAKRPLCKQGKSLISHFNRSFNLSIDGDKLPLGAIVALTDLTDCLEMVSEANATDVPNSIIIESVSELERSLGDWQPQRYA
;
A
#
# COMPACT_ATOMS: atom_id res chain seq x y z
N MET A 1 -12.15 -7.52 22.35
CA MET A 1 -12.04 -6.32 21.49
C MET A 1 -12.03 -6.75 20.04
N ALA A 2 -12.64 -5.99 19.13
CA ALA A 2 -12.62 -6.28 17.70
C ALA A 2 -11.49 -5.50 17.01
N ILE A 3 -10.73 -6.14 16.13
CA ILE A 3 -9.65 -5.53 15.34
C ILE A 3 -10.24 -4.98 14.04
N LYS A 4 -9.88 -3.75 13.65
CA LYS A 4 -10.28 -3.18 12.36
C LYS A 4 -9.47 -3.82 11.24
N ALA A 5 -10.06 -3.95 10.06
CA ALA A 5 -9.40 -4.49 8.89
C ALA A 5 -9.54 -3.56 7.69
N ILE A 6 -8.52 -3.54 6.82
CA ILE A 6 -8.59 -2.96 5.49
C ILE A 6 -8.34 -4.03 4.45
N SER A 7 -9.12 -4.00 3.37
CA SER A 7 -8.94 -4.93 2.25
C SER A 7 -8.07 -4.32 1.16
N LEU A 8 -7.03 -5.06 0.78
CA LEU A 8 -6.12 -4.73 -0.31
C LEU A 8 -6.21 -5.80 -1.41
N TRP A 9 -6.01 -5.40 -2.66
CA TRP A 9 -5.92 -6.36 -3.75
C TRP A 9 -4.54 -7.01 -3.77
N GLN A 10 -4.43 -8.19 -4.35
CA GLN A 10 -3.11 -8.77 -4.64
C GLN A 10 -2.48 -8.04 -5.83
N PRO A 11 -1.14 -7.86 -5.86
CA PRO A 11 -0.17 -8.40 -4.89
C PRO A 11 0.08 -7.49 -3.67
N TRP A 12 -0.52 -6.29 -3.62
CA TRP A 12 -0.26 -5.28 -2.59
C TRP A 12 -0.50 -5.77 -1.16
N ALA A 13 -1.52 -6.60 -0.93
CA ALA A 13 -1.76 -7.22 0.38
C ALA A 13 -0.52 -8.02 0.87
N SER A 14 0.05 -8.83 -0.02
CA SER A 14 1.25 -9.62 0.29
C SER A 14 2.50 -8.75 0.41
N LEU A 15 2.61 -7.65 -0.34
CA LEU A 15 3.73 -6.72 -0.21
C LEU A 15 3.74 -6.05 1.17
N VAL A 16 2.57 -5.67 1.70
CA VAL A 16 2.48 -5.17 3.08
C VAL A 16 2.87 -6.27 4.08
N ALA A 17 2.36 -7.50 3.90
CA ALA A 17 2.67 -8.61 4.79
C ALA A 17 4.17 -8.98 4.83
N ASN A 18 4.91 -8.71 3.76
CA ASN A 18 6.36 -8.94 3.68
C ASN A 18 7.20 -7.69 4.03
N GLY A 19 6.57 -6.59 4.45
CA GLY A 19 7.28 -5.34 4.78
C GLY A 19 7.89 -4.61 3.59
N LEU A 20 7.50 -4.97 2.36
CA LEU A 20 7.96 -4.34 1.12
C LEU A 20 7.13 -3.12 0.72
N LYS A 21 5.96 -2.95 1.35
CA LYS A 21 5.07 -1.81 1.18
C LYS A 21 4.66 -1.28 2.55
N LEU A 22 5.03 -0.05 2.84
CA LEU A 22 4.81 0.64 4.10
C LEU A 22 3.61 1.59 4.04
N TYR A 23 3.37 2.24 2.90
CA TYR A 23 2.29 3.22 2.75
C TYR A 23 1.08 2.66 2.00
N GLU A 24 -0.13 2.82 2.53
CA GLU A 24 -1.36 2.43 1.84
C GLU A 24 -2.06 3.66 1.26
N THR A 25 -2.26 3.70 -0.06
CA THR A 25 -2.68 4.94 -0.74
C THR A 25 -4.18 4.95 -1.06
N ARG A 26 -4.92 5.97 -0.60
CA ARG A 26 -6.38 6.11 -0.83
C ARG A 26 -6.77 7.54 -1.19
N GLY A 27 -7.92 7.68 -1.86
CA GLY A 27 -8.55 8.99 -2.09
C GLY A 27 -9.37 9.50 -0.90
N TRP A 28 -9.26 8.87 0.27
CA TRP A 28 -10.00 9.28 1.47
C TRP A 28 -9.15 9.03 2.73
N PRO A 29 -9.26 9.89 3.76
CA PRO A 29 -8.49 9.76 4.98
C PRO A 29 -9.18 8.88 6.02
N THR A 30 -8.43 8.43 7.02
CA THR A 30 -8.96 7.78 8.22
C THR A 30 -8.38 8.38 9.49
N LYS A 31 -9.22 8.53 10.52
CA LYS A 31 -8.80 8.97 11.87
C LYS A 31 -8.33 7.81 12.76
N TYR A 32 -8.47 6.56 12.30
CA TYR A 32 -8.08 5.39 13.09
C TYR A 32 -6.56 5.29 13.19
N ARG A 33 -6.05 4.91 14.37
CA ARG A 33 -4.66 4.59 14.65
C ARG A 33 -4.55 3.37 15.55
N GLY A 34 -3.52 2.56 15.36
CA GLY A 34 -3.29 1.30 16.07
C GLY A 34 -3.43 0.06 15.17
N VAL A 35 -3.60 -1.10 15.80
CA VAL A 35 -3.53 -2.41 15.14
C VAL A 35 -4.60 -2.55 14.05
N LEU A 36 -4.14 -2.77 12.82
CA LEU A 36 -4.93 -2.93 11.61
C LEU A 36 -4.64 -4.30 10.98
N ALA A 37 -5.69 -5.06 10.70
CA ALA A 37 -5.58 -6.30 9.94
C ALA A 37 -5.58 -6.02 8.43
N ILE A 38 -4.63 -6.60 7.72
CA ILE A 38 -4.58 -6.55 6.26
C ILE A 38 -5.28 -7.78 5.71
N HIS A 39 -6.41 -7.55 5.05
CA HIS A 39 -7.17 -8.57 4.36
C HIS A 39 -6.82 -8.60 2.86
N ALA A 40 -6.44 -9.77 2.34
CA ALA A 40 -6.30 -9.98 0.91
C ALA A 40 -7.68 -10.17 0.27
N ALA A 41 -8.10 -9.22 -0.55
CA ALA A 41 -9.41 -9.25 -1.20
C ALA A 41 -9.56 -10.48 -2.10
N LYS A 42 -10.78 -11.04 -2.18
CA LYS A 42 -11.12 -12.15 -3.07
C LYS A 42 -11.35 -11.64 -4.51
N ARG A 43 -10.29 -11.15 -5.15
CA ARG A 43 -10.32 -10.62 -6.52
C ARG A 43 -9.20 -11.23 -7.37
N PRO A 44 -9.45 -11.49 -8.67
CA PRO A 44 -8.39 -11.88 -9.59
C PRO A 44 -7.30 -10.82 -9.68
N LEU A 45 -6.07 -11.27 -9.92
CA LEU A 45 -4.92 -10.39 -10.10
C LEU A 45 -5.11 -9.50 -11.34
N CYS A 46 -5.10 -8.18 -11.16
CA CYS A 46 -5.24 -7.22 -12.25
C CYS A 46 -3.95 -7.14 -13.11
N LYS A 47 -4.05 -6.49 -14.28
CA LYS A 47 -2.90 -6.32 -15.20
C LYS A 47 -1.72 -5.62 -14.51
N GLN A 48 -1.99 -4.59 -13.72
CA GLN A 48 -0.98 -3.86 -12.95
C GLN A 48 -0.29 -4.78 -11.95
N GLY A 49 -1.07 -5.58 -11.21
CA GLY A 49 -0.54 -6.57 -10.28
C GLY A 49 0.35 -7.62 -10.94
N LYS A 50 -0.05 -8.14 -12.10
CA LYS A 50 0.77 -9.08 -12.90
C LYS A 50 2.09 -8.45 -13.34
N SER A 51 2.03 -7.21 -13.83
CA SER A 51 3.22 -6.46 -14.23
C SER A 51 4.17 -6.22 -13.06
N LEU A 52 3.62 -5.89 -11.89
CA LEU A 52 4.39 -5.65 -10.68
C LEU A 52 5.11 -6.91 -10.20
N ILE A 53 4.42 -8.05 -10.15
CA ILE A 53 5.03 -9.35 -9.84
C ILE A 53 6.16 -9.66 -10.82
N SER A 54 5.94 -9.44 -12.11
CA SER A 54 6.93 -9.70 -13.16
C SER A 54 8.17 -8.82 -13.01
N HIS A 55 7.98 -7.55 -12.63
CA HIS A 55 9.06 -6.63 -12.33
C HIS A 55 9.84 -7.10 -11.09
N PHE A 56 9.16 -7.44 -10.00
CA PHE A 56 9.82 -7.90 -8.77
C PHE A 56 10.63 -9.18 -9.00
N ASN A 57 10.05 -10.16 -9.70
CA ASN A 57 10.73 -11.41 -10.04
C ASN A 57 12.02 -11.14 -10.84
N ARG A 58 11.99 -10.19 -11.78
CA ARG A 58 13.16 -9.83 -12.59
C ARG A 58 14.19 -9.02 -11.81
N SER A 59 13.76 -7.94 -11.16
CA SER A 59 14.65 -6.96 -10.52
C SER A 59 15.31 -7.48 -9.25
N PHE A 60 14.63 -8.36 -8.51
CA PHE A 60 15.09 -8.89 -7.23
C PHE A 60 15.39 -10.39 -7.27
N ASN A 61 15.39 -11.01 -8.46
CA ASN A 61 15.59 -12.46 -8.64
C ASN A 61 14.65 -13.30 -7.76
N LEU A 62 13.37 -12.89 -7.69
CA LEU A 62 12.33 -13.56 -6.93
C LEU A 62 11.52 -14.52 -7.81
N SER A 63 10.75 -15.40 -7.18
CA SER A 63 9.85 -16.36 -7.84
C SER A 63 8.44 -16.29 -7.26
N ILE A 64 7.88 -15.08 -7.22
CA ILE A 64 6.51 -14.83 -6.79
C ILE A 64 5.55 -15.39 -7.85
N ASP A 65 4.75 -16.36 -7.45
CA ASP A 65 3.68 -16.96 -8.24
C ASP A 65 2.36 -16.25 -7.89
N GLY A 66 1.85 -15.44 -8.82
CA GLY A 66 0.65 -14.63 -8.62
C GLY A 66 -0.61 -15.43 -8.35
N ASP A 67 -0.69 -16.66 -8.86
CA ASP A 67 -1.86 -17.54 -8.69
C ASP A 67 -1.86 -18.24 -7.32
N LYS A 68 -0.71 -18.25 -6.63
CA LYS A 68 -0.57 -18.79 -5.27
C LYS A 68 -0.70 -17.74 -4.17
N LEU A 69 -0.89 -16.47 -4.54
CA LEU A 69 -1.12 -15.42 -3.54
C LEU A 69 -2.45 -15.66 -2.82
N PRO A 70 -2.49 -15.49 -1.48
CA PRO A 70 -3.70 -15.76 -0.70
C PRO A 70 -4.85 -14.81 -1.09
N LEU A 71 -6.08 -15.33 -1.07
CA LEU A 71 -7.30 -14.57 -1.33
C LEU A 71 -8.33 -14.86 -0.24
N GLY A 72 -9.07 -13.84 0.18
CA GLY A 72 -10.11 -13.97 1.22
C GLY A 72 -9.55 -14.27 2.61
N ALA A 73 -8.31 -13.85 2.89
CA ALA A 73 -7.59 -14.17 4.13
C ALA A 73 -6.98 -12.93 4.77
N ILE A 74 -6.86 -12.93 6.09
CA ILE A 74 -5.99 -11.98 6.80
C ILE A 74 -4.56 -12.44 6.60
N VAL A 75 -3.71 -11.57 6.05
CA VAL A 75 -2.32 -11.88 5.69
C VAL A 75 -1.30 -11.18 6.58
N ALA A 76 -1.72 -10.13 7.29
CA ALA A 76 -0.87 -9.43 8.24
C ALA A 76 -1.68 -8.70 9.32
N LEU A 77 -1.02 -8.43 10.43
CA LEU A 77 -1.38 -7.39 11.38
C LEU A 77 -0.27 -6.34 11.31
N THR A 78 -0.66 -5.07 11.23
CA THR A 78 0.27 -3.92 11.19
C THR A 78 -0.24 -2.81 12.09
N ASP A 79 0.59 -1.83 12.42
CA ASP A 79 0.19 -0.63 13.13
C ASP A 79 -0.04 0.51 12.13
N LEU A 80 -1.27 1.03 12.09
CA LEU A 80 -1.56 2.26 11.36
C LEU A 80 -1.15 3.45 12.22
N THR A 81 0.00 4.04 11.90
CA THR A 81 0.64 5.11 12.69
C THR A 81 0.24 6.50 12.22
N ASP A 82 0.08 6.70 10.91
CA ASP A 82 -0.38 7.98 10.35
C ASP A 82 -1.32 7.82 9.14
N CYS A 83 -1.81 8.96 8.65
CA CYS A 83 -2.62 9.13 7.45
C CYS A 83 -2.41 10.57 7.00
N LEU A 84 -1.44 10.75 6.10
CA LEU A 84 -0.89 12.03 5.67
C LEU A 84 -1.43 12.42 4.30
N GLU A 85 -1.78 13.68 4.11
CA GLU A 85 -2.17 14.16 2.79
C GLU A 85 -0.96 14.25 1.87
N MET A 86 -1.08 13.67 0.68
CA MET A 86 -0.05 13.73 -0.36
C MET A 86 -0.03 15.12 -0.97
N VAL A 87 1.16 15.70 -1.02
CA VAL A 87 1.40 17.00 -1.64
C VAL A 87 2.62 16.92 -2.55
N SER A 88 2.63 17.76 -3.59
CA SER A 88 3.87 18.05 -4.29
C SER A 88 4.73 18.98 -3.46
N GLU A 89 6.04 18.97 -3.70
CA GLU A 89 7.00 19.86 -3.05
C GLU A 89 6.58 21.34 -3.11
N ALA A 90 6.01 21.79 -4.24
CA ALA A 90 5.55 23.17 -4.42
C ALA A 90 4.40 23.59 -3.48
N ASN A 91 3.64 22.63 -2.94
CA ASN A 91 2.47 22.88 -2.09
C ASN A 91 2.71 22.49 -0.62
N ALA A 92 3.92 22.06 -0.27
CA ALA A 92 4.20 21.42 1.02
C ALA A 92 4.08 22.35 2.23
N THR A 93 4.30 23.66 2.07
CA THR A 93 4.24 24.64 3.17
C THR A 93 2.82 24.92 3.65
N ASP A 94 1.82 24.66 2.81
CA ASP A 94 0.45 25.13 3.02
C ASP A 94 -0.47 24.04 3.57
N VAL A 95 -0.01 22.78 3.61
CA VAL A 95 -0.81 21.63 4.05
C VAL A 95 -0.18 21.02 5.29
N PRO A 96 -0.73 21.27 6.50
CA PRO A 96 -0.27 20.61 7.71
C PRO A 96 -0.56 19.11 7.65
N ASN A 97 0.29 18.30 8.29
CA ASN A 97 0.15 16.83 8.34
C ASN A 97 0.14 16.18 6.94
N SER A 98 1.15 16.52 6.14
CA SER A 98 1.32 16.08 4.76
C SER A 98 2.59 15.25 4.54
N ILE A 99 2.61 14.53 3.44
CA ILE A 99 3.77 13.81 2.92
C ILE A 99 4.10 14.32 1.52
N ILE A 100 5.36 14.71 1.32
CA ILE A 100 5.86 15.18 0.04
C ILE A 100 6.08 13.97 -0.87
N ILE A 101 5.39 13.89 -2.00
CA ILE A 101 5.45 12.74 -2.91
C ILE A 101 6.89 12.49 -3.39
N GLU A 102 7.63 13.56 -3.67
CA GLU A 102 8.99 13.50 -4.19
C GLU A 102 10.00 12.95 -3.17
N SER A 103 9.71 13.03 -1.86
CA SER A 103 10.58 12.51 -0.80
C SER A 103 10.43 11.01 -0.54
N VAL A 104 9.36 10.40 -1.06
CA VAL A 104 9.08 8.96 -0.92
C VAL A 104 9.98 8.15 -1.86
N SER A 105 10.42 6.96 -1.45
CA SER A 105 11.27 6.12 -2.31
C SER A 105 10.60 5.78 -3.65
N GLU A 106 11.39 5.60 -4.70
CA GLU A 106 10.89 5.18 -6.01
C GLU A 106 10.11 3.86 -5.94
N LEU A 107 10.57 2.93 -5.09
CA LEU A 107 9.88 1.69 -4.84
C LEU A 107 8.48 1.94 -4.30
N GLU A 108 8.34 2.67 -3.19
CA GLU A 108 7.01 2.99 -2.62
C GLU A 108 6.11 3.74 -3.60
N ARG A 109 6.68 4.68 -4.36
CA ARG A 109 5.96 5.39 -5.43
C ARG A 109 5.40 4.45 -6.49
N SER A 110 6.14 3.39 -6.84
CA SER A 110 5.69 2.37 -7.80
C SER A 110 4.57 1.46 -7.25
N LEU A 111 4.36 1.46 -5.94
CA LEU A 111 3.45 0.55 -5.24
C LEU A 111 2.11 1.20 -4.87
N GLY A 112 1.86 2.45 -5.25
CA GLY A 112 0.66 3.19 -4.87
C GLY A 112 0.25 4.22 -5.91
N ASP A 113 -0.87 4.88 -5.64
CA ASP A 113 -1.34 6.01 -6.43
C ASP A 113 -0.94 7.30 -5.70
N TRP A 114 0.23 7.83 -6.08
CA TRP A 114 0.86 9.00 -5.49
C TRP A 114 0.58 10.25 -6.31
N GLN A 115 -0.49 10.95 -5.94
CA GLN A 115 -0.89 12.21 -6.54
C GLN A 115 -1.51 13.10 -5.45
N PRO A 116 -1.49 14.43 -5.62
CA PRO A 116 -2.09 15.35 -4.66
C PRO A 116 -3.56 15.01 -4.36
N GLN A 117 -4.06 15.42 -3.19
CA GLN A 117 -5.44 15.18 -2.70
C GLN A 117 -5.75 13.70 -2.39
N ARG A 118 -4.70 12.90 -2.17
CA ARG A 118 -4.80 11.53 -1.68
C ARG A 118 -4.07 11.39 -0.35
N TYR A 119 -4.18 10.23 0.28
CA TYR A 119 -3.61 9.97 1.59
C TYR A 119 -2.76 8.70 1.58
N ALA A 120 -1.69 8.70 2.36
CA ALA A 120 -0.78 7.58 2.60
C ALA A 120 -0.58 7.32 4.11
#